data_AF-A0A4Q2Y4K4-F1
#
_entry.id   AF-A0A4Q2Y4K4-F1
#
_cell.length_a   1.000
_cell.length_b   1.000
_cell.length_c   1.000
_cell.angle_alpha   90.00
_cell.angle_beta   90.00
_cell.angle_gamma   90.00
#
_symmetry.space_group_name_H-M   'P 1'
#
loop_
_entity.id
_entity.type
_entity.pdbx_description
1 polymer ?
#
loop_
_entity_poly.entity_id
_entity_poly.type
_entity_poly.pdbx_seq_one_letter_code
_entity_poly.pdbx_strand_id
1 'polypeptide(L)'
;MKARNNLGIWSAAVVFTAGVAQAGPYSAGLNDPTNVHDAPVPGFTGPHGAGKARIPDGNDGFQNPGNRVNPLFFAWASDYSDYLRSDSDTGFGDPSYALGPVTGDNFDVVSLGDLTAAQLTAGNAPGTITLRFAKPIRDLSGADFVIFENGFISAHNTGGTGIGGVFAELAYVEVSADGVNFHRFNPVSLTPSPVGGYGTINPTNVHNLAGKHANAYG
;
A
#
# COMPACT_ATOMS: atom_id res chain seq x y z
N MET A 1 -12.68 36.60 14.87
CA MET A 1 -12.13 37.92 15.25
C MET A 1 -13.17 38.69 16.05
N LYS A 2 -12.86 39.07 17.30
CA LYS A 2 -13.47 40.17 18.09
C LYS A 2 -12.49 40.45 19.24
N ALA A 3 -11.90 41.64 19.28
CA ALA A 3 -10.93 42.05 20.29
C ALA A 3 -11.62 42.77 21.45
N ARG A 4 -11.21 42.48 22.69
CA ARG A 4 -11.41 43.36 23.86
C ARG A 4 -10.10 43.42 24.64
N ASN A 5 -9.64 44.65 24.83
CA ASN A 5 -8.40 45.03 25.49
C ASN A 5 -8.33 44.56 26.94
N ASN A 6 -7.17 44.03 27.32
CA ASN A 6 -6.55 44.25 28.63
C ASN A 6 -5.03 44.10 28.44
N LEU A 7 -4.33 45.24 28.43
CA LEU A 7 -2.87 45.33 28.33
C LEU A 7 -2.26 44.96 29.68
N GLY A 8 -2.02 43.66 29.89
CA GLY A 8 -1.01 43.17 30.82
C GLY A 8 0.29 42.95 30.06
N ILE A 9 1.40 43.52 30.54
CA ILE A 9 2.73 43.23 30.02
C ILE A 9 3.04 41.78 30.40
N TRP A 10 2.87 40.87 29.44
CA TRP A 10 3.34 39.49 29.56
C TRP A 10 4.62 39.38 28.75
N SER A 11 5.70 38.88 29.37
CA SER A 11 6.85 38.38 28.63
C SER A 11 6.36 37.26 27.71
N ALA A 12 6.16 37.57 26.43
CA ALA A 12 5.78 36.58 25.44
C ALA A 12 7.00 35.72 25.12
N ALA A 13 7.15 34.60 25.83
CA ALA A 13 7.97 33.51 25.36
C ALA A 13 7.22 32.83 24.22
N VAL A 14 7.53 33.18 22.97
CA VAL A 14 7.14 32.39 21.81
C VAL A 14 8.08 31.20 21.75
N VAL A 15 7.63 30.07 22.31
CA VAL A 15 8.31 28.80 22.11
C VAL A 15 7.93 28.31 20.73
N PHE A 16 8.85 28.39 19.76
CA PHE A 16 8.76 27.59 18.55
C PHE A 16 9.12 26.16 18.94
N THR A 17 8.12 25.32 19.19
CA THR A 17 8.34 23.88 19.04
C THR A 17 8.45 23.63 17.55
N ALA A 18 9.63 23.21 17.08
CA ALA A 18 9.69 22.50 15.81
C ALA A 18 8.76 21.29 15.99
N GLY A 19 7.64 21.28 15.28
CA GLY A 19 6.86 20.07 15.16
C GLY A 19 7.80 19.03 14.58
N VAL A 20 8.21 18.04 15.37
CA VAL A 20 8.72 16.80 14.82
C VAL A 20 7.63 16.37 13.85
N ALA A 21 7.95 16.18 12.57
CA ALA A 21 6.98 15.71 11.60
C ALA A 21 6.38 14.42 12.18
N GLN A 22 5.18 14.53 12.74
CA GLN A 22 4.56 13.43 13.44
C GLN A 22 4.08 12.50 12.33
N ALA A 23 4.63 11.28 12.31
CA ALA A 23 4.05 10.15 11.60
C ALA A 23 2.52 10.19 11.73
N GLY A 24 1.81 10.00 10.63
CA GLY A 24 0.35 9.95 10.62
C GLY A 24 -0.19 8.82 11.51
N PRO A 25 -1.49 8.81 11.80
CA PRO A 25 -2.08 7.84 12.71
C PRO A 25 -2.23 6.44 12.10
N TYR A 26 -1.83 6.26 10.83
CA TYR A 26 -2.10 5.05 10.06
C TYR A 26 -1.09 3.95 10.34
N SER A 27 -1.41 2.72 9.93
CA SER A 27 -0.58 1.56 10.26
C SER A 27 0.84 1.64 9.68
N ALA A 28 1.77 0.97 10.35
CA ALA A 28 3.08 0.69 9.79
C ALA A 28 2.98 -0.28 8.60
N GLY A 29 4.02 -0.31 7.76
CA GLY A 29 4.08 -1.14 6.55
C GLY A 29 4.12 -2.66 6.85
N LEU A 30 4.40 -3.02 8.10
CA LEU A 30 4.56 -4.38 8.61
C LEU A 30 4.25 -4.41 10.12
N ASN A 31 3.83 -5.58 10.64
CA ASN A 31 3.81 -5.90 12.08
C ASN A 31 3.07 -4.89 12.99
N ASP A 32 1.98 -4.28 12.50
CA ASP A 32 1.11 -3.39 13.29
C ASP A 32 -0.36 -3.88 13.30
N PRO A 33 -0.62 -5.14 13.71
CA PRO A 33 -1.93 -5.79 13.52
C PRO A 33 -3.05 -5.21 14.40
N THR A 34 -2.72 -4.36 15.38
CA THR A 34 -3.68 -3.76 16.30
C THR A 34 -4.09 -2.34 15.90
N ASN A 35 -3.53 -1.81 14.81
CA ASN A 35 -3.91 -0.49 14.33
C ASN A 35 -5.37 -0.52 13.86
N VAL A 36 -6.14 0.51 14.24
CA VAL A 36 -7.54 0.63 13.84
C VAL A 36 -7.68 1.18 12.43
N HIS A 37 -6.61 1.77 11.90
CA HIS A 37 -6.51 2.24 10.55
C HIS A 37 -5.68 1.22 9.77
N ASP A 38 -6.28 0.62 8.75
CA ASP A 38 -5.63 -0.20 7.73
C ASP A 38 -4.49 -1.12 8.21
N ALA A 39 -4.71 -1.89 9.27
CA ALA A 39 -3.68 -2.78 9.81
C ALA A 39 -3.16 -3.79 8.76
N PRO A 40 -1.83 -4.00 8.67
CA PRO A 40 -1.23 -4.94 7.73
C PRO A 40 -1.70 -6.37 8.00
N VAL A 41 -2.34 -7.00 7.02
CA VAL A 41 -2.78 -8.39 7.09
C VAL A 41 -1.75 -9.29 6.42
N PRO A 42 -1.16 -10.26 7.14
CA PRO A 42 -0.14 -11.12 6.57
C PRO A 42 -0.74 -12.11 5.55
N GLY A 43 -0.14 -12.19 4.38
CA GLY A 43 -0.43 -13.17 3.32
C GLY A 43 -0.16 -14.61 3.76
N PHE A 44 0.76 -14.80 4.71
CA PHE A 44 1.20 -16.11 5.19
C PHE A 44 1.24 -16.17 6.71
N THR A 45 0.89 -17.33 7.28
CA THR A 45 1.00 -17.60 8.72
C THR A 45 1.62 -18.97 8.97
N GLY A 46 2.28 -19.12 10.12
CA GLY A 46 2.91 -20.37 10.53
C GLY A 46 4.09 -20.18 11.48
N PRO A 47 4.89 -21.24 11.72
CA PRO A 47 5.93 -21.26 12.73
C PRO A 47 7.09 -20.28 12.47
N HIS A 48 7.25 -19.78 11.25
CA HIS A 48 8.29 -18.80 10.90
C HIS A 48 7.86 -17.35 11.10
N GLY A 49 6.61 -17.11 11.51
CA GLY A 49 6.06 -15.78 11.75
C GLY A 49 5.17 -15.27 10.63
N ALA A 50 4.45 -14.19 10.93
CA ALA A 50 3.51 -13.55 10.01
C ALA A 50 4.19 -13.02 8.75
N GLY A 51 3.54 -13.18 7.60
CA GLY A 51 3.98 -12.71 6.29
C GLY A 51 5.31 -13.28 5.81
N LYS A 52 5.88 -14.27 6.51
CA LYS A 52 7.10 -14.95 6.05
C LYS A 52 6.73 -15.96 4.97
N ALA A 53 7.12 -15.64 3.75
CA ALA A 53 7.07 -16.51 2.59
C ALA A 53 8.41 -16.46 1.86
N ARG A 54 8.61 -17.42 0.95
CA ARG A 54 9.79 -17.54 0.09
C ARG A 54 11.09 -17.41 0.86
N ILE A 55 11.27 -18.25 1.86
CA ILE A 55 12.51 -18.31 2.64
C ILE A 55 13.57 -19.00 1.76
N PRO A 56 14.76 -18.42 1.56
CA PRO A 56 15.83 -19.08 0.81
C PRO A 56 16.12 -20.47 1.38
N ASP A 57 16.22 -21.47 0.50
CA ASP A 57 16.51 -22.86 0.90
C ASP A 57 18.01 -23.21 0.88
N GLY A 58 18.85 -22.28 0.42
CA GLY A 58 20.30 -22.45 0.27
C GLY A 58 20.73 -23.06 -1.07
N ASN A 59 19.81 -23.35 -1.99
CA ASN A 59 20.04 -23.95 -3.30
C ASN A 59 19.42 -23.11 -4.44
N ASP A 60 19.51 -21.78 -4.34
CA ASP A 60 18.87 -20.81 -5.25
C ASP A 60 17.34 -20.97 -5.37
N GLY A 61 16.73 -21.73 -4.44
CA GLY A 61 15.31 -21.96 -4.34
C GLY A 61 14.67 -21.26 -3.15
N PHE A 62 13.36 -21.41 -3.05
CA PHE A 62 12.54 -20.85 -1.98
C PHE A 62 11.67 -21.93 -1.36
N GLN A 63 11.52 -21.85 -0.04
CA GLN A 63 10.68 -22.75 0.75
C GLN A 63 9.80 -21.97 1.72
N ASN A 64 8.70 -22.61 2.14
CA ASN A 64 7.80 -22.13 3.18
C ASN A 64 7.65 -23.24 4.23
N PRO A 65 8.62 -23.45 5.14
CA PRO A 65 8.65 -24.61 6.02
C PRO A 65 7.52 -24.56 7.08
N GLY A 66 6.33 -24.98 6.71
CA GLY A 66 5.15 -24.95 7.60
C GLY A 66 4.41 -23.61 7.64
N ASN A 67 4.97 -22.53 7.06
CA ASN A 67 4.17 -21.35 6.73
C ASN A 67 3.25 -21.65 5.53
N ARG A 68 2.02 -21.15 5.59
CA ARG A 68 0.97 -21.39 4.58
C ARG A 68 0.27 -20.07 4.29
N VAL A 69 -0.38 -19.99 3.13
CA VAL A 69 -1.30 -18.87 2.84
C VAL A 69 -2.26 -18.74 4.02
N ASN A 70 -2.41 -17.51 4.51
CA ASN A 70 -3.15 -17.22 5.71
C ASN A 70 -4.61 -17.69 5.54
N PRO A 71 -5.12 -18.58 6.41
CA PRO A 71 -6.46 -19.15 6.28
C PRO A 71 -7.60 -18.13 6.45
N LEU A 72 -7.29 -16.87 6.83
CA LEU A 72 -8.24 -15.76 6.73
C LEU A 72 -8.75 -15.54 5.30
N PHE A 73 -7.94 -15.86 4.28
CA PHE A 73 -8.32 -15.71 2.88
C PHE A 73 -9.05 -16.96 2.37
N PHE A 74 -10.35 -16.83 2.11
CA PHE A 74 -11.22 -17.92 1.62
C PHE A 74 -11.68 -17.76 0.16
N ALA A 75 -11.20 -16.71 -0.51
CA ALA A 75 -11.44 -16.38 -1.90
C ALA A 75 -10.31 -15.50 -2.44
N TRP A 76 -10.16 -15.48 -3.77
CA TRP A 76 -9.18 -14.69 -4.50
C TRP A 76 -9.85 -14.11 -5.75
N ALA A 77 -9.24 -13.08 -6.32
CA ALA A 77 -9.60 -12.63 -7.67
C ALA A 77 -9.43 -13.82 -8.62
N SER A 78 -10.45 -14.08 -9.43
CA SER A 78 -10.53 -15.26 -10.30
C SER A 78 -10.63 -14.89 -11.78
N ASP A 79 -10.87 -13.62 -12.08
CA ASP A 79 -10.95 -13.08 -13.43
C ASP A 79 -10.62 -11.57 -13.39
N TYR A 80 -10.33 -10.98 -14.54
CA TYR A 80 -10.06 -9.55 -14.68
C TYR A 80 -10.74 -8.97 -15.93
N SER A 81 -10.89 -7.65 -15.96
CA SER A 81 -11.19 -6.88 -17.16
C SER A 81 -10.54 -5.52 -17.14
N ASP A 82 -10.60 -4.83 -18.28
CA ASP A 82 -10.23 -3.41 -18.39
C ASP A 82 -8.80 -3.13 -17.88
N TYR A 83 -7.89 -4.09 -18.11
CA TYR A 83 -6.47 -3.91 -17.86
C TYR A 83 -5.91 -2.92 -18.89
N LEU A 84 -5.50 -1.76 -18.39
CA LEU A 84 -4.91 -0.68 -19.17
C LEU A 84 -3.67 -0.18 -18.45
N ARG A 85 -2.55 -0.13 -19.17
CA ARG A 85 -1.33 0.50 -18.66
C ARG A 85 -1.34 2.00 -18.96
N SER A 86 -0.74 2.77 -18.06
CA SER A 86 -0.49 4.20 -18.28
C SER A 86 0.74 4.51 -19.13
N ASP A 87 1.61 3.51 -19.31
CA ASP A 87 2.86 3.60 -20.05
C ASP A 87 2.89 2.66 -21.27
N SER A 88 4.06 2.59 -21.91
CA SER A 88 4.33 1.73 -23.06
C SER A 88 5.33 0.61 -22.75
N ASP A 89 5.63 0.37 -21.47
CA ASP A 89 6.51 -0.72 -21.05
C ASP A 89 5.81 -2.08 -21.27
N THR A 90 6.62 -3.11 -21.49
CA THR A 90 6.20 -4.50 -21.70
C THR A 90 6.51 -5.40 -20.49
N GLY A 91 7.33 -4.94 -19.55
CA GLY A 91 7.64 -5.66 -18.31
C GLY A 91 6.43 -5.77 -17.38
N PHE A 92 6.24 -6.95 -16.78
CA PHE A 92 5.15 -7.22 -15.84
C PHE A 92 3.76 -6.87 -16.42
N GLY A 93 3.57 -7.11 -17.72
CA GLY A 93 2.36 -6.72 -18.46
C GLY A 93 1.28 -7.80 -18.56
N ASP A 94 1.41 -8.91 -17.83
CA ASP A 94 0.45 -10.01 -17.87
C ASP A 94 -0.53 -9.90 -16.68
N PRO A 95 -1.81 -9.53 -16.90
CA PRO A 95 -2.79 -9.38 -15.84
C PRO A 95 -3.21 -10.68 -15.15
N SER A 96 -2.83 -11.86 -15.66
CA SER A 96 -3.08 -13.12 -14.95
C SER A 96 -2.31 -13.22 -13.63
N TYR A 97 -1.24 -12.43 -13.47
CA TYR A 97 -0.46 -12.31 -12.22
C TYR A 97 -1.20 -11.55 -11.11
N ALA A 98 -2.33 -10.90 -11.39
CA ALA A 98 -3.20 -10.32 -10.35
C ALA A 98 -4.22 -11.32 -9.78
N LEU A 99 -4.22 -12.57 -10.26
CA LEU A 99 -5.22 -13.57 -9.90
C LEU A 99 -4.67 -14.61 -8.92
N GLY A 100 -5.57 -15.22 -8.17
CA GLY A 100 -5.22 -16.33 -7.27
C GLY A 100 -4.52 -15.89 -5.99
N PRO A 101 -3.96 -16.88 -5.25
CA PRO A 101 -3.34 -16.63 -3.96
C PRO A 101 -2.06 -15.81 -4.03
N VAL A 102 -1.86 -14.96 -3.01
CA VAL A 102 -0.57 -14.31 -2.76
C VAL A 102 0.57 -15.32 -2.72
N THR A 103 1.68 -14.99 -3.37
CA THR A 103 2.87 -15.85 -3.45
C THR A 103 4.03 -15.38 -2.60
N GLY A 104 4.05 -14.08 -2.25
CA GLY A 104 5.17 -13.43 -1.57
C GLY A 104 6.40 -13.25 -2.45
N ASP A 105 6.26 -13.39 -3.77
CA ASP A 105 7.30 -13.12 -4.77
C ASP A 105 7.15 -11.68 -5.28
N ASN A 106 8.17 -10.84 -5.13
CA ASN A 106 8.14 -9.48 -5.67
C ASN A 106 8.11 -9.44 -7.21
N PHE A 107 8.34 -10.57 -7.90
CA PHE A 107 8.29 -10.67 -9.36
C PHE A 107 7.00 -11.32 -9.89
N ASP A 108 6.14 -11.85 -9.01
CA ASP A 108 4.83 -12.39 -9.35
C ASP A 108 3.79 -11.27 -9.28
N VAL A 109 3.92 -10.32 -10.20
CA VAL A 109 3.21 -9.03 -10.17
C VAL A 109 2.77 -8.61 -11.56
N VAL A 110 1.73 -7.79 -11.63
CA VAL A 110 1.35 -7.04 -12.83
C VAL A 110 1.52 -5.56 -12.55
N SER A 111 2.10 -4.83 -13.51
CA SER A 111 2.27 -3.38 -13.43
C SER A 111 1.14 -2.66 -14.16
N LEU A 112 0.63 -1.59 -13.53
CA LEU A 112 -0.32 -0.63 -14.14
C LEU A 112 0.42 0.49 -14.92
N GLY A 113 1.75 0.45 -14.91
CA GLY A 113 2.62 1.41 -15.56
C GLY A 113 2.83 2.70 -14.78
N ASP A 114 3.85 3.45 -15.20
CA ASP A 114 4.30 4.68 -14.55
C ASP A 114 4.03 5.94 -15.38
N LEU A 115 3.67 7.02 -14.68
CA LEU A 115 3.57 8.35 -15.26
C LEU A 115 4.70 9.24 -14.76
N THR A 116 5.33 9.95 -15.69
CA THR A 116 6.25 11.04 -15.35
C THR A 116 5.50 12.23 -14.75
N ALA A 117 6.22 13.10 -14.02
CA ALA A 117 5.65 14.33 -13.48
C ALA A 117 5.01 15.23 -14.56
N ALA A 118 5.55 15.23 -15.78
CA ALA A 118 4.99 15.96 -16.91
C ALA A 118 3.65 15.35 -17.37
N GLN A 119 3.55 14.02 -17.47
CA GLN A 119 2.31 13.34 -17.84
C GLN A 119 1.23 13.51 -16.76
N LEU A 120 1.60 13.47 -15.48
CA LEU A 120 0.68 13.77 -14.37
C LEU A 120 0.16 15.21 -14.46
N THR A 121 1.05 16.17 -14.73
CA THR A 121 0.68 17.59 -14.90
C THR A 121 -0.23 17.80 -16.11
N ALA A 122 -0.03 17.02 -17.18
CA ALA A 122 -0.86 17.02 -18.37
C ALA A 122 -2.23 16.34 -18.18
N GLY A 123 -2.45 15.68 -17.03
CA GLY A 123 -3.69 14.98 -16.73
C GLY A 123 -3.84 13.63 -17.45
N ASN A 124 -2.73 12.98 -17.80
CA ASN A 124 -2.77 11.62 -18.33
C ASN A 124 -3.42 10.67 -17.31
N ALA A 125 -4.22 9.73 -17.81
CA ALA A 125 -4.89 8.75 -16.98
C ALA A 125 -3.88 7.75 -16.38
N PRO A 126 -4.04 7.36 -15.09
CA PRO A 126 -3.29 6.25 -14.52
C PRO A 126 -3.71 4.92 -15.15
N GLY A 127 -2.92 3.88 -14.93
CA GLY A 127 -3.29 2.53 -15.33
C GLY A 127 -4.39 1.98 -14.44
N THR A 128 -5.13 1.01 -14.96
CA THR A 128 -6.29 0.42 -14.28
C THR A 128 -6.34 -1.08 -14.52
N ILE A 129 -6.94 -1.79 -13.57
CA ILE A 129 -7.39 -3.17 -13.74
C ILE A 129 -8.65 -3.36 -12.90
N THR A 130 -9.66 -4.05 -13.44
CA THR A 130 -10.83 -4.49 -12.69
C THR A 130 -10.67 -5.96 -12.34
N LEU A 131 -10.60 -6.27 -11.05
CA LEU A 131 -10.56 -7.65 -10.56
C LEU A 131 -11.95 -8.15 -10.22
N ARG A 132 -12.25 -9.39 -10.61
CA ARG A 132 -13.54 -10.04 -10.38
C ARG A 132 -13.40 -11.23 -9.45
N PHE A 133 -14.38 -11.37 -8.57
CA PHE A 133 -14.42 -12.42 -7.58
C PHE A 133 -15.63 -13.31 -7.82
N ALA A 134 -15.41 -14.63 -7.84
CA ALA A 134 -16.50 -15.60 -7.92
C ALA A 134 -17.43 -15.58 -6.68
N LYS A 135 -16.94 -15.02 -5.57
CA LYS A 135 -17.73 -14.79 -4.35
C LYS A 135 -17.85 -13.28 -4.11
N PRO A 136 -19.03 -12.79 -3.70
CA PRO A 136 -19.18 -11.37 -3.37
C PRO A 136 -18.32 -11.01 -2.15
N ILE A 137 -17.69 -9.84 -2.21
CA ILE A 137 -17.09 -9.17 -1.05
C ILE A 137 -18.23 -8.65 -0.17
N ARG A 138 -18.10 -8.78 1.15
CA ARG A 138 -19.13 -8.38 2.10
C ARG A 138 -18.51 -7.49 3.16
N ASP A 139 -19.21 -6.40 3.47
CA ASP A 139 -18.91 -5.50 4.59
C ASP A 139 -19.16 -6.22 5.92
N LEU A 140 -18.08 -6.62 6.57
CA LEU A 140 -18.05 -7.32 7.85
C LEU A 140 -17.12 -6.60 8.84
N SER A 141 -17.00 -7.13 10.05
CA SER A 141 -16.02 -6.58 10.99
C SER A 141 -14.59 -6.84 10.51
N GLY A 142 -13.80 -5.78 10.36
CA GLY A 142 -12.40 -5.85 9.94
C GLY A 142 -12.23 -5.46 8.48
N ALA A 143 -11.14 -5.92 7.86
CA ALA A 143 -10.92 -5.74 6.42
C ALA A 143 -11.74 -6.77 5.62
N ASP A 144 -12.51 -6.31 4.63
CA ASP A 144 -13.32 -7.18 3.77
C ASP A 144 -12.50 -7.85 2.66
N PHE A 145 -11.44 -7.18 2.24
CA PHE A 145 -10.44 -7.65 1.30
C PHE A 145 -9.12 -6.92 1.55
N VAL A 146 -8.04 -7.45 0.98
CA VAL A 146 -6.72 -6.83 0.97
C VAL A 146 -6.12 -6.93 -0.43
N ILE A 147 -5.16 -6.07 -0.75
CA ILE A 147 -4.44 -6.07 -2.01
C ILE A 147 -2.96 -6.24 -1.70
N PHE A 148 -2.34 -7.24 -2.30
CA PHE A 148 -0.91 -7.48 -2.17
C PHE A 148 -0.18 -6.81 -3.33
N GLU A 149 0.60 -5.79 -3.02
CA GLU A 149 1.44 -5.09 -4.00
C GLU A 149 2.92 -5.48 -3.82
N ASN A 150 3.79 -4.94 -4.67
CA ASN A 150 5.19 -5.30 -4.72
C ASN A 150 6.10 -4.57 -3.70
N GLY A 151 5.52 -3.89 -2.71
CA GLY A 151 6.29 -3.00 -1.82
C GLY A 151 7.35 -3.72 -0.98
N PHE A 152 8.36 -3.02 -0.50
CA PHE A 152 9.35 -3.61 0.41
C PHE A 152 9.97 -2.58 1.35
N ILE A 153 10.43 -3.04 2.52
CA ILE A 153 11.19 -2.19 3.43
C ILE A 153 12.58 -1.96 2.84
N SER A 154 12.90 -0.71 2.55
CA SER A 154 14.18 -0.39 1.95
C SER A 154 15.31 -0.52 2.96
N ALA A 155 16.34 -1.27 2.58
CA ALA A 155 17.63 -1.28 3.25
C ALA A 155 18.56 -0.16 2.77
N HIS A 156 18.13 0.65 1.80
CA HIS A 156 18.93 1.66 1.14
C HIS A 156 18.31 3.06 1.29
N ASN A 157 19.16 4.08 1.39
CA ASN A 157 18.71 5.47 1.38
C ASN A 157 18.63 5.98 -0.05
N THR A 158 17.46 5.84 -0.66
CA THR A 158 17.14 6.25 -2.04
C THR A 158 16.26 7.51 -2.09
N GLY A 159 16.15 8.23 -0.97
CA GLY A 159 15.30 9.42 -0.82
C GLY A 159 13.97 9.12 -0.13
N GLY A 160 13.22 10.19 0.18
CA GLY A 160 12.01 10.13 0.99
C GLY A 160 12.33 9.81 2.45
N THR A 161 11.69 8.79 3.03
CA THR A 161 11.94 8.34 4.41
C THR A 161 13.33 7.71 4.60
N GLY A 162 13.89 7.11 3.56
CA GLY A 162 15.19 6.45 3.57
C GLY A 162 15.12 5.01 4.10
N ILE A 163 16.19 4.57 4.77
CA ILE A 163 16.31 3.21 5.33
C ILE A 163 15.17 2.97 6.33
N GLY A 164 14.47 1.84 6.18
CA GLY A 164 13.30 1.49 6.99
C GLY A 164 11.97 2.06 6.48
N GLY A 165 11.99 2.93 5.47
CA GLY A 165 10.79 3.33 4.73
C GLY A 165 10.32 2.22 3.79
N VAL A 166 9.08 2.35 3.30
CA VAL A 166 8.50 1.43 2.31
C VAL A 166 8.77 2.00 0.92
N PHE A 167 9.42 1.22 0.05
CA PHE A 167 9.25 1.41 -1.40
C PHE A 167 7.84 0.94 -1.72
N ALA A 168 6.96 1.86 -2.12
CA ALA A 168 5.54 1.62 -2.26
C ALA A 168 5.11 1.83 -3.71
N GLU A 169 4.36 0.87 -4.24
CA GLU A 169 3.58 1.03 -5.46
C GLU A 169 2.12 1.28 -5.05
N LEU A 170 1.70 2.54 -5.11
CA LEU A 170 0.41 2.95 -4.58
C LEU A 170 -0.67 2.94 -5.65
N ALA A 171 -1.81 2.32 -5.35
CA ALA A 171 -3.00 2.35 -6.20
C ALA A 171 -4.23 2.86 -5.46
N TYR A 172 -5.09 3.59 -6.16
CA TYR A 172 -6.45 3.86 -5.69
C TYR A 172 -7.27 2.58 -5.71
N VAL A 173 -8.15 2.44 -4.72
CA VAL A 173 -9.02 1.27 -4.59
C VAL A 173 -10.46 1.70 -4.77
N GLU A 174 -11.18 0.98 -5.63
CA GLU A 174 -12.58 1.19 -5.91
C GLU A 174 -13.33 -0.16 -5.90
N VAL A 175 -14.57 -0.15 -5.44
CA VAL A 175 -15.44 -1.34 -5.41
C VAL A 175 -16.73 -1.09 -6.17
N SER A 176 -17.23 -2.14 -6.82
CA SER A 176 -18.48 -2.10 -7.58
C SER A 176 -19.32 -3.33 -7.31
N ALA A 177 -20.63 -3.14 -7.18
CA ALA A 177 -21.59 -4.24 -7.03
C ALA A 177 -22.12 -4.76 -8.39
N ASP A 178 -22.05 -3.93 -9.44
CA ASP A 178 -22.59 -4.23 -10.77
C ASP A 178 -21.52 -4.26 -11.88
N GLY A 179 -20.26 -3.98 -11.54
CA GLY A 179 -19.14 -3.90 -12.46
C GLY A 179 -19.13 -2.65 -13.34
N VAL A 180 -20.01 -1.67 -13.07
CA VAL A 180 -20.16 -0.44 -13.87
C VAL A 180 -20.00 0.79 -12.99
N ASN A 181 -20.64 0.80 -11.82
CA ASN A 181 -20.59 1.90 -10.86
C ASN A 181 -19.56 1.60 -9.78
N PHE A 182 -18.47 2.37 -9.78
CA PHE A 182 -17.35 2.21 -8.86
C PHE A 182 -17.39 3.27 -7.75
N HIS A 183 -17.13 2.82 -6.52
CA HIS A 183 -17.03 3.66 -5.34
C HIS A 183 -15.60 3.61 -4.81
N ARG A 184 -14.92 4.76 -4.81
CA ARG A 184 -13.54 4.89 -4.34
C ARG A 184 -13.47 5.00 -2.82
N PHE A 185 -12.53 4.27 -2.21
CA PHE A 185 -12.15 4.53 -0.82
C PHE A 185 -11.42 5.85 -0.72
N ASN A 186 -11.77 6.70 0.27
CA ASN A 186 -11.13 8.00 0.45
C ASN A 186 -9.64 7.84 0.78
N PRO A 187 -8.71 8.15 -0.14
CA PRO A 187 -7.29 7.95 0.06
C PRO A 187 -6.70 9.14 0.80
N VAL A 188 -5.72 8.89 1.68
CA VAL A 188 -4.97 9.94 2.37
C VAL A 188 -3.47 9.70 2.22
N SER A 189 -2.74 10.76 1.90
CA SER A 189 -1.29 10.80 2.01
C SER A 189 -0.86 12.08 2.70
N LEU A 190 -0.21 11.93 3.85
CA LEU A 190 0.48 12.99 4.59
C LEU A 190 1.97 13.06 4.21
N THR A 191 2.37 12.34 3.14
CA THR A 191 3.73 12.41 2.61
C THR A 191 3.96 13.83 2.05
N PRO A 192 4.94 14.60 2.57
CA PRO A 192 5.02 16.05 2.29
C PRO A 192 5.27 16.43 0.82
N SER A 193 5.88 15.53 0.05
CA SER A 193 6.20 15.74 -1.35
C SER A 193 6.31 14.39 -2.08
N PRO A 194 6.17 14.36 -3.42
CA PRO A 194 6.53 13.18 -4.21
C PRO A 194 7.94 12.69 -3.88
N VAL A 195 8.10 11.38 -3.84
CA VAL A 195 9.41 10.73 -3.72
C VAL A 195 9.93 10.39 -5.12
N GLY A 196 11.25 10.26 -5.27
CA GLY A 196 11.83 9.83 -6.56
C GLY A 196 11.42 8.39 -6.90
N GLY A 197 11.71 7.93 -8.13
CA GLY A 197 11.29 6.60 -8.61
C GLY A 197 11.77 5.41 -7.78
N TYR A 198 12.80 5.57 -6.94
CA TYR A 198 13.24 4.57 -5.95
C TYR A 198 13.09 5.04 -4.51
N GLY A 199 12.52 6.22 -4.29
CA GLY A 199 12.34 6.80 -2.97
C GLY A 199 11.32 6.04 -2.15
N THR A 200 11.36 6.26 -0.84
CA THR A 200 10.52 5.53 0.11
C THR A 200 9.57 6.46 0.83
N ILE A 201 8.43 5.93 1.24
CA ILE A 201 7.46 6.64 2.06
C ILE A 201 7.48 6.11 3.51
N ASN A 202 6.97 6.94 4.41
CA ASN A 202 6.58 6.47 5.74
C ASN A 202 5.13 5.95 5.63
N PRO A 203 4.87 4.65 5.76
CA PRO A 203 3.54 4.06 5.57
C PRO A 203 2.51 4.58 6.57
N THR A 204 2.94 5.05 7.75
CA THR A 204 2.05 5.67 8.74
C THR A 204 1.43 7.00 8.27
N ASN A 205 1.93 7.57 7.17
CA ASN A 205 1.36 8.75 6.52
C ASN A 205 0.34 8.41 5.44
N VAL A 206 0.09 7.13 5.14
CA VAL A 206 -0.75 6.70 4.01
C VAL A 206 -1.92 5.86 4.51
N HIS A 207 -3.11 6.08 3.94
CA HIS A 207 -4.34 5.37 4.25
C HIS A 207 -5.21 5.14 3.02
N ASN A 208 -5.90 3.99 2.95
CA ASN A 208 -6.80 3.61 1.85
C ASN A 208 -6.15 3.66 0.46
N LEU A 209 -4.85 3.37 0.39
CA LEU A 209 -4.12 3.15 -0.85
C LEU A 209 -3.48 1.76 -0.77
N ALA A 210 -3.67 0.96 -1.81
CA ALA A 210 -2.98 -0.32 -1.92
C ALA A 210 -1.46 -0.09 -1.95
N GLY A 211 -0.67 -1.07 -1.49
CA GLY A 211 0.79 -1.05 -1.58
C GLY A 211 1.55 -0.15 -0.61
N LYS A 212 0.87 0.39 0.40
CA LYS A 212 1.54 0.97 1.57
C LYS A 212 2.23 -0.11 2.45
N HIS A 213 1.81 -1.37 2.35
CA HIS A 213 2.37 -2.49 3.08
C HIS A 213 3.46 -3.18 2.25
N ALA A 214 4.48 -3.74 2.92
CA ALA A 214 5.49 -4.51 2.22
C ALA A 214 4.90 -5.86 1.74
N ASN A 215 5.49 -6.42 0.69
CA ASN A 215 5.04 -7.64 0.03
C ASN A 215 4.83 -8.78 1.03
N ALA A 216 3.87 -9.66 0.71
CA ALA A 216 3.27 -10.63 1.63
C ALA A 216 2.49 -10.01 2.80
N TYR A 217 2.21 -8.70 2.77
CA TYR A 217 1.19 -8.04 3.57
C TYR A 217 0.29 -7.19 2.66
N GLY A 218 -0.98 -7.09 3.04
CA GLY A 218 -2.00 -6.28 2.36
C GLY A 218 -2.79 -5.46 3.35
#